data_AF-A0A1S0TSW0-F1
#
_entry.id   AF-A0A1S0TSW0-F1
#
_cell.length_a   1.000
_cell.length_b   1.000
_cell.length_c   1.000
_cell.angle_alpha   90.00
_cell.angle_beta   90.00
_cell.angle_gamma   90.00
#
_symmetry.space_group_name_H-M   'P 1'
#
loop_
_entity.id
_entity.type
_entity.pdbx_description
1 polymer ?
#
loop_
_entity_poly.entity_id
_entity_poly.type
_entity_poly.pdbx_seq_one_letter_code
_entity_poly.pdbx_strand_id
1 'polypeptide(L)'
;MTVECPQSFTWECEELNCCESYHFRVILLFIAISIFLTALLVAAVWLAFEFRISYRRKRLQEMDQFRNELEMRSFEEAKYLRRMSQNKQKKPPHFPPDY
;
A
#
# COMPACT_ATOMS: atom_id res chain seq x y z
N MET A 1 55.46 -16.45 -18.48
CA MET A 1 54.45 -15.49 -18.01
C MET A 1 54.15 -15.84 -16.56
N THR A 2 54.75 -15.11 -15.63
CA THR A 2 54.43 -15.21 -14.20
C THR A 2 53.19 -14.34 -13.97
N VAL A 3 52.08 -14.99 -13.64
CA VAL A 3 50.85 -14.28 -13.28
C VAL A 3 51.02 -13.82 -11.84
N GLU A 4 51.50 -12.60 -11.65
CA GLU A 4 51.62 -11.99 -10.33
C GLU A 4 50.24 -11.54 -9.83
N CYS A 5 49.93 -11.83 -8.57
CA CYS A 5 48.67 -11.42 -7.96
C CYS A 5 48.57 -9.88 -7.92
N PRO A 6 47.38 -9.30 -8.19
CA PRO A 6 47.21 -7.84 -8.16
C PRO A 6 47.46 -7.32 -6.73
N GLN A 7 48.56 -6.58 -6.59
CA GLN A 7 49.13 -6.02 -5.35
C GLN A 7 48.22 -5.02 -4.59
N SER A 8 46.95 -4.87 -4.96
CA SER A 8 46.04 -3.93 -4.31
C SER A 8 45.39 -4.46 -3.03
N PHE A 9 45.58 -5.74 -2.67
CA PHE A 9 44.94 -6.36 -1.50
C PHE A 9 45.80 -7.37 -0.70
N THR A 10 47.08 -7.56 -1.02
CA THR A 10 47.90 -8.63 -0.44
C THR A 10 49.23 -8.11 0.11
N TRP A 11 49.20 -7.44 1.27
CA TRP A 11 50.40 -6.99 1.96
C TRP A 11 51.10 -8.11 2.79
N GLU A 12 50.52 -9.32 2.90
CA GLU A 12 51.06 -10.42 3.74
C GLU A 12 51.16 -11.82 3.09
N CYS A 13 50.89 -12.00 1.79
CA CYS A 13 50.91 -13.34 1.18
C CYS A 13 51.72 -13.39 -0.13
N GLU A 14 52.85 -14.11 -0.08
CA GLU A 14 53.80 -14.32 -1.18
C GLU A 14 53.51 -15.61 -1.98
N GLU A 15 52.64 -16.50 -1.48
CA GLU A 15 52.28 -17.78 -2.12
C GLU A 15 50.94 -17.70 -2.91
N LEU A 16 50.93 -18.22 -4.15
CA LEU A 16 49.76 -18.24 -5.06
C LEU A 16 48.49 -18.82 -4.41
N ASN A 17 48.64 -19.86 -3.58
CA ASN A 17 47.53 -20.54 -2.93
C ASN A 17 46.82 -19.67 -1.87
N CYS A 18 47.55 -18.73 -1.23
CA CYS A 18 46.95 -17.79 -0.29
C CYS A 18 46.09 -16.74 -1.01
N CYS A 19 46.55 -16.27 -2.16
CA CYS A 19 45.85 -15.32 -3.01
C CYS A 19 44.52 -15.90 -3.53
N GLU A 20 44.52 -17.15 -4.00
CA GLU A 20 43.31 -17.84 -4.47
C GLU A 20 42.28 -18.07 -3.34
N SER A 21 42.75 -18.47 -2.15
CA SER A 21 41.88 -18.68 -0.99
C SER A 21 41.23 -17.38 -0.50
N TYR A 22 41.99 -16.27 -0.46
CA TYR A 22 41.48 -14.97 -0.02
C TYR A 22 40.47 -14.40 -1.03
N HIS A 23 40.76 -14.49 -2.32
CA HIS A 23 39.86 -14.07 -3.39
C HIS A 23 38.53 -14.82 -3.34
N PHE A 24 38.57 -16.13 -3.12
CA PHE A 24 37.36 -16.94 -2.98
C PHE A 24 36.52 -16.54 -1.75
N ARG A 25 37.16 -16.26 -0.60
CA ARG A 25 36.46 -15.78 0.60
C ARG A 25 35.79 -14.44 0.38
N VAL A 26 36.48 -13.50 -0.28
CA VAL A 26 35.92 -12.17 -0.58
C VAL A 26 34.75 -12.27 -1.55
N ILE A 27 34.85 -13.11 -2.60
CA ILE A 27 33.74 -13.38 -3.51
C ILE A 27 32.53 -13.95 -2.77
N LEU A 28 32.75 -14.92 -1.88
CA LEU A 28 31.67 -15.48 -1.06
C LEU A 28 31.01 -14.43 -0.16
N LEU A 29 31.79 -13.52 0.42
CA LEU A 29 31.24 -12.41 1.21
C LEU A 29 30.39 -11.48 0.34
N PHE A 30 30.86 -11.11 -0.86
CA PHE A 30 30.06 -10.29 -1.78
C PHE A 30 28.78 -10.98 -2.21
N ILE A 31 28.83 -12.28 -2.49
CA ILE A 31 27.63 -13.07 -2.83
C ILE A 31 26.66 -13.08 -1.64
N ALA A 32 27.14 -13.35 -0.42
CA ALA A 32 26.32 -13.37 0.77
C ALA A 32 25.66 -12.01 1.05
N ILE A 33 26.43 -10.92 0.96
CA ILE A 33 25.90 -9.55 1.10
C ILE A 33 24.87 -9.25 0.01
N SER A 34 25.13 -9.64 -1.23
CA SER A 34 24.20 -9.43 -2.34
C SER A 34 22.89 -10.20 -2.15
N ILE A 35 22.95 -11.44 -1.69
CA ILE A 35 21.78 -12.25 -1.34
C ILE A 35 21.01 -11.60 -0.19
N PHE A 36 21.71 -11.10 0.82
CA PHE A 36 21.08 -10.41 1.95
C PHE A 36 20.36 -9.13 1.51
N LEU A 37 21.01 -8.30 0.68
CA LEU A 37 20.41 -7.07 0.14
C LEU A 37 19.19 -7.37 -0.74
N THR A 38 19.26 -8.39 -1.59
CA THR A 38 18.12 -8.79 -2.43
C THR A 38 16.96 -9.30 -1.57
N ALA A 39 17.22 -10.09 -0.53
CA ALA A 39 16.19 -10.51 0.43
C ALA A 39 15.52 -9.32 1.12
N LEU A 40 16.29 -8.31 1.56
CA LEU A 40 15.75 -7.08 2.14
C LEU A 40 14.90 -6.29 1.14
N LEU A 41 15.34 -6.18 -0.11
CA LEU A 41 14.56 -5.52 -1.16
C LEU A 41 13.24 -6.23 -1.42
N VAL A 42 13.25 -7.56 -1.51
CA VAL A 42 12.02 -8.35 -1.68
C VAL A 42 11.08 -8.15 -0.50
N ALA A 43 11.58 -8.18 0.74
CA ALA A 43 10.78 -7.91 1.92
C ALA A 43 10.20 -6.48 1.93
N ALA A 44 10.99 -5.48 1.55
CA ALA A 44 10.54 -4.10 1.45
C ALA A 44 9.48 -3.90 0.37
N VAL A 45 9.66 -4.50 -0.81
CA VAL A 45 8.68 -4.48 -1.91
C VAL A 45 7.39 -5.18 -1.48
N TRP A 46 7.49 -6.33 -0.82
CA TRP A 46 6.34 -7.07 -0.31
C TRP A 46 5.55 -6.22 0.70
N LEU A 47 6.23 -5.64 1.68
CA LEU A 47 5.61 -4.74 2.64
C LEU A 47 4.98 -3.53 1.94
N ALA A 48 5.68 -2.89 1.00
CA ALA A 48 5.14 -1.76 0.24
C ALA A 48 3.89 -2.14 -0.55
N PHE A 49 3.82 -3.36 -1.08
CA PHE A 49 2.67 -3.89 -1.80
C PHE A 49 1.49 -4.16 -0.86
N GLU A 50 1.73 -4.82 0.27
CA GLU A 50 0.74 -5.02 1.36
C GLU A 50 0.20 -3.69 1.88
N PHE A 51 1.08 -2.72 2.16
CA PHE A 51 0.68 -1.38 2.59
C PHE A 51 -0.12 -0.66 1.51
N ARG A 52 0.26 -0.76 0.23
CA ARG A 52 -0.51 -0.15 -0.86
C ARG A 52 -1.90 -0.76 -1.01
N ILE A 53 -2.01 -2.09 -0.97
CA ILE A 53 -3.30 -2.78 -1.09
C ILE A 53 -4.17 -2.50 0.13
N SER A 54 -3.60 -2.61 1.33
CA SER A 54 -4.31 -2.33 2.59
C SER A 54 -4.76 -0.87 2.67
N TYR A 55 -3.92 0.09 2.26
CA TYR A 55 -4.29 1.50 2.19
C TYR A 55 -5.40 1.76 1.17
N ARG A 56 -5.29 1.20 -0.05
CA ARG A 56 -6.37 1.31 -1.05
C ARG A 56 -7.67 0.69 -0.53
N ARG A 57 -7.60 -0.48 0.11
CA ARG A 57 -8.77 -1.19 0.62
C ARG A 57 -9.46 -0.42 1.74
N LYS A 58 -8.69 0.13 2.69
CA LYS A 58 -9.22 1.00 3.76
C LYS A 58 -9.89 2.24 3.18
N ARG A 59 -9.24 2.91 2.21
CA ARG A 59 -9.80 4.09 1.57
C ARG A 59 -11.08 3.78 0.77
N LEU A 60 -11.13 2.64 0.08
CA LEU A 60 -12.32 2.16 -0.62
C LEU A 60 -13.46 1.86 0.35
N GLN A 61 -13.18 1.19 1.48
CA GLN A 61 -14.19 0.93 2.52
C GLN A 61 -14.71 2.23 3.15
N GLU A 62 -13.84 3.20 3.44
CA GLU A 62 -14.27 4.50 3.95
C GLU A 62 -15.16 5.24 2.94
N MET A 63 -14.81 5.22 1.64
CA MET A 63 -15.63 5.84 0.60
C MET A 63 -16.98 5.14 0.39
N ASP A 64 -17.01 3.80 0.42
CA ASP A 64 -18.27 3.05 0.33
C ASP A 64 -19.16 3.27 1.55
N GLN A 65 -18.58 3.33 2.75
CA GLN A 65 -19.32 3.64 3.97
C GLN A 65 -19.89 5.05 3.93
N PHE A 66 -19.11 6.03 3.49
CA PHE A 66 -19.57 7.40 3.31
C PHE A 66 -20.69 7.50 2.25
N ARG A 67 -20.57 6.76 1.15
CA ARG A 67 -21.60 6.70 0.10
C ARG A 67 -22.90 6.08 0.60
N ASN A 68 -22.81 4.97 1.34
CA ASN A 68 -23.99 4.32 1.95
C ASN A 68 -24.69 5.23 2.96
N GLU A 69 -23.93 5.98 3.77
CA GLU A 69 -24.49 6.92 4.75
C GLU A 69 -25.20 8.09 4.05
N LEU A 70 -24.63 8.57 2.94
CA LEU A 70 -25.25 9.61 2.11
C LEU A 70 -26.55 9.11 1.45
N GLU A 71 -26.54 7.87 0.93
CA GLU A 71 -27.74 7.24 0.36
C GLU A 71 -28.85 7.03 1.40
N MET A 72 -28.50 6.60 2.61
CA MET A 72 -29.46 6.47 3.71
C MET A 72 -30.13 7.80 4.04
N ARG A 73 -29.34 8.88 4.20
CA ARG A 73 -29.89 10.22 4.49
C ARG A 73 -30.80 10.71 3.38
N SER A 74 -30.36 10.58 2.12
CA SER A 74 -31.17 10.93 0.93
C SER A 74 -32.51 10.19 0.91
N PHE A 75 -32.50 8.90 1.21
CA PHE A 75 -33.71 8.08 1.26
C PHE A 75 -34.66 8.52 2.38
N GLU A 76 -34.13 8.82 3.57
CA GLU A 76 -34.92 9.32 4.68
C GLU A 76 -35.54 10.69 4.40
N GLU A 77 -34.78 11.61 3.80
CA GLU A 77 -35.29 12.92 3.37
C GLU A 77 -36.40 12.79 2.33
N ALA A 78 -36.20 11.96 1.30
CA ALA A 78 -37.22 11.70 0.29
C ALA A 78 -38.50 11.09 0.88
N LYS A 79 -38.34 10.16 1.83
CA LYS A 79 -39.46 9.55 2.56
C LYS A 79 -40.19 10.56 3.45
N TYR A 80 -39.46 11.46 4.12
CA TYR A 80 -40.01 12.53 4.91
C TYR A 80 -40.83 13.51 4.06
N LEU A 81 -40.26 13.97 2.93
CA LEU A 81 -40.93 14.86 1.99
C LEU A 81 -42.22 14.25 1.43
N ARG A 82 -42.22 12.96 1.09
CA ARG A 82 -43.43 12.25 0.64
C ARG A 82 -44.53 12.28 1.70
N ARG A 83 -44.20 11.97 2.95
CA ARG A 83 -45.18 12.02 4.07
C ARG A 83 -45.72 13.44 4.28
N MET A 84 -44.86 14.45 4.19
CA MET A 84 -45.27 15.84 4.30
C MET A 84 -46.23 16.24 3.16
N SER A 85 -45.96 15.80 1.93
CA SER A 85 -46.83 16.05 0.77
C SER A 85 -48.21 15.40 0.94
N GLN A 86 -48.26 14.16 1.43
CA GLN A 86 -49.52 13.46 1.69
C GLN A 86 -50.34 14.11 2.81
N ASN A 87 -49.69 14.60 3.87
CA ASN A 87 -50.35 15.34 4.94
C ASN A 87 -50.87 16.70 4.47
N LYS A 88 -50.18 17.35 3.53
CA LYS A 88 -50.69 18.57 2.89
C LYS A 88 -51.88 18.27 1.97
N GLN A 89 -51.87 17.16 1.24
CA GLN A 89 -53.00 16.71 0.41
C GLN A 89 -54.23 16.26 1.21
N LYS A 90 -54.04 15.71 2.42
CA LYS A 90 -55.14 15.30 3.30
C LYS A 90 -55.82 16.45 4.06
N LYS A 91 -55.30 17.68 4.00
CA LYS A 91 -56.04 18.83 4.53
C LYS A 91 -57.21 19.13 3.59
N PRO A 92 -58.46 19.13 4.07
CA PRO A 92 -59.59 19.54 3.23
C PRO A 92 -59.37 21.00 2.80
N PRO A 93 -59.84 21.40 1.60
CA PRO A 93 -59.79 22.79 1.18
C PRO A 93 -60.53 23.63 2.23
N HIS A 94 -59.81 24.56 2.85
CA HIS A 94 -60.45 25.60 3.63
C HIS A 94 -61.09 26.55 2.61
N PHE A 95 -62.36 26.30 2.30
CA PHE A 95 -63.17 27.30 1.60
C PHE A 95 -63.26 28.54 2.51
N PRO A 96 -62.94 29.74 2.02
CA PRO A 96 -63.23 30.96 2.75
C PRO A 96 -64.75 31.09 2.91
N PRO A 97 -65.26 31.64 4.03
CA PRO A 97 -66.68 31.92 4.15
C PRO A 97 -67.03 33.04 3.17
N ASP A 98 -67.88 32.72 2.20
CA ASP A 98 -68.50 33.71 1.32
C ASP A 98 -69.35 34.67 2.17
N TYR A 99 -69.00 35.96 2.12
CA TYR A 99 -69.77 37.08 2.66
C TYR A 99 -70.55 37.75 1.53
#